data_AF-A0A7J2Y9J2-F1
#
_entry.id   AF-A0A7J2Y9J2-F1
#
_cell.length_a   1.000
_cell.length_b   1.000
_cell.length_c   1.000
_cell.angle_alpha   90.00
_cell.angle_beta   90.00
_cell.angle_gamma   90.00
#
_symmetry.space_group_name_H-M   'P 1'
#
loop_
_entity.id
_entity.type
_entity.pdbx_description
1 polymer ?
#
loop_
_entity_poly.entity_id
_entity_poly.type
_entity_poly.pdbx_seq_one_letter_code
_entity_poly.pdbx_strand_id
1 'polypeptide(L)'
;MTVAMGAEFYGDDYKINNEAIFVGIPTFLKLPWARSNKELRQIKPDVAVIGEPFDFGTTIRPGTRYGPRAIRAASTVPSPPYEHFNIETGVDPFGVFKVVDYGDVAISPGDVIESHTRMTKKVYEVLEIDAIPIILGGDHSCTFANVRALAKKYKKVGLIHIDCHADCAPDGLTGFKYDHGAHIRRIMDLGCLNGKNYTLIGPRGFWPGPDLYKWMYDKEFQWFTMLDVEELGVEAITKEAIDRANEGVDAVYISWDIDSFDPAFAPGTGEPEPNGLTSREGMKMMRLLSTAFNPDTFAFDLVEVSPTYDVSDVSSYNGGITSMLANRLIIELLAGLSLTKKGRREGSPVRPKEYRGLGHTYQFGMPNGATRSGSLHTHRDERGQTHIHSHGHDHHGHSHTKRELENFKNDRRHRTSKRLK
;
A
#
# COMPACT_ATOMS: atom_id res chain seq x y z
N MET A 1 10.06 -16.77 -21.57
CA MET A 1 11.21 -16.93 -20.65
C MET A 1 11.71 -15.55 -20.30
N THR A 2 11.41 -15.07 -19.09
CA THR A 2 11.92 -13.79 -18.53
C THR A 2 11.73 -13.86 -17.00
N VAL A 3 12.35 -14.85 -16.38
CA VAL A 3 12.40 -15.00 -14.92
C VAL A 3 13.85 -14.72 -14.55
N ALA A 4 14.25 -13.45 -14.38
CA ALA A 4 15.67 -13.21 -14.15
C ALA A 4 16.14 -11.85 -13.63
N MET A 5 15.48 -10.70 -13.90
CA MET A 5 16.21 -9.42 -13.69
C MET A 5 16.68 -9.19 -12.24
N GLY A 6 15.80 -9.37 -11.25
CA GLY A 6 16.18 -9.27 -9.84
C GLY A 6 16.88 -10.52 -9.31
N ALA A 7 16.38 -11.72 -9.64
CA ALA A 7 16.98 -12.98 -9.18
C ALA A 7 18.45 -13.15 -9.61
N GLU A 8 18.81 -12.73 -10.83
CA GLU A 8 20.22 -12.73 -11.30
C GLU A 8 21.09 -11.74 -10.52
N PHE A 9 20.52 -10.61 -10.08
CA PHE A 9 21.23 -9.61 -9.31
C PHE A 9 21.56 -10.10 -7.89
N TYR A 10 20.65 -10.83 -7.25
CA TYR A 10 20.85 -11.34 -5.89
C TYR A 10 21.58 -12.69 -5.83
N GLY A 11 21.75 -13.41 -6.94
CA GLY A 11 22.48 -14.67 -7.00
C GLY A 11 21.91 -15.74 -6.04
N ASP A 12 22.79 -16.44 -5.32
CA ASP A 12 22.40 -17.52 -4.41
C ASP A 12 21.58 -17.02 -3.20
N ASP A 13 21.79 -15.75 -2.78
CA ASP A 13 21.05 -15.12 -1.67
C ASP A 13 19.56 -14.89 -2.00
N TYR A 14 19.17 -14.95 -3.28
CA TYR A 14 17.78 -14.79 -3.72
C TYR A 14 16.82 -15.81 -3.07
N LYS A 15 17.30 -17.03 -2.80
CA LYS A 15 16.51 -18.14 -2.25
C LYS A 15 17.08 -18.76 -0.98
N ILE A 16 18.31 -18.41 -0.65
CA ILE A 16 19.07 -19.08 0.40
C ILE A 16 19.48 -18.01 1.38
N ASN A 17 18.82 -17.99 2.53
CA ASN A 17 19.35 -17.72 3.87
C ASN A 17 18.16 -17.85 4.84
N ASN A 18 18.44 -17.96 6.12
CA ASN A 18 17.41 -17.94 7.16
C ASN A 18 17.89 -17.00 8.26
N GLU A 19 18.16 -15.77 7.87
CA GLU A 19 18.56 -14.75 8.82
C GLU A 19 17.32 -14.21 9.54
N ALA A 20 17.40 -14.19 10.87
CA ALA A 20 16.35 -13.58 11.66
C ALA A 20 16.27 -12.09 11.36
N ILE A 21 15.06 -11.56 11.18
CA ILE A 21 14.90 -10.18 10.68
C ILE A 21 15.54 -9.10 11.58
N PHE A 22 15.73 -9.42 12.86
CA PHE A 22 16.37 -8.57 13.87
C PHE A 22 17.91 -8.57 13.83
N VAL A 23 18.57 -9.34 12.95
CA VAL A 23 20.04 -9.34 12.78
C VAL A 23 20.48 -8.57 11.54
N GLY A 24 21.74 -8.14 11.49
CA GLY A 24 22.33 -7.49 10.30
C GLY A 24 21.90 -6.02 10.12
N ILE A 25 22.41 -5.39 9.06
CA ILE A 25 22.14 -3.97 8.77
C ILE A 25 20.67 -3.82 8.34
N PRO A 26 19.89 -2.89 8.94
CA PRO A 26 18.47 -2.72 8.64
C PRO A 26 18.26 -1.81 7.43
N THR A 27 18.71 -2.22 6.24
CA THR A 27 18.20 -1.65 4.99
C THR A 27 16.75 -2.06 4.75
N PHE A 28 16.04 -1.36 3.87
CA PHE A 28 14.68 -1.71 3.49
C PHE A 28 14.63 -3.17 3.01
N LEU A 29 13.92 -4.03 3.76
CA LEU A 29 13.78 -5.46 3.47
C LEU A 29 15.11 -6.22 3.35
N LYS A 30 16.17 -5.72 4.00
CA LYS A 30 17.57 -6.19 3.93
C LYS A 30 18.20 -6.06 2.54
N LEU A 31 17.58 -5.33 1.61
CA LEU A 31 18.08 -5.17 0.24
C LEU A 31 19.52 -4.63 0.20
N PRO A 32 20.28 -4.92 -0.87
CA PRO A 32 21.62 -4.40 -1.06
C PRO A 32 21.67 -2.87 -0.95
N TRP A 33 22.69 -2.38 -0.25
CA TRP A 33 22.89 -0.96 -0.01
C TRP A 33 23.79 -0.33 -1.08
N ALA A 34 23.23 0.60 -1.86
CA ALA A 34 24.01 1.49 -2.72
C ALA A 34 24.45 2.72 -1.92
N ARG A 35 25.76 2.91 -1.71
CA ARG A 35 26.28 3.91 -0.76
C ARG A 35 26.53 5.29 -1.37
N SER A 36 26.60 5.36 -2.70
CA SER A 36 26.91 6.59 -3.42
C SER A 36 26.31 6.60 -4.82
N ASN A 37 26.20 7.78 -5.42
CA ASN A 37 25.74 7.94 -6.80
C ASN A 37 26.62 7.13 -7.79
N LYS A 38 27.93 7.05 -7.51
CA LYS A 38 28.84 6.23 -8.32
C LYS A 38 28.44 4.74 -8.27
N GLU A 39 28.18 4.20 -7.08
CA GLU A 39 27.73 2.82 -6.92
C GLU A 39 26.35 2.61 -7.55
N LEU A 40 25.41 3.54 -7.35
CA LEU A 40 24.08 3.51 -7.96
C LEU A 40 24.16 3.38 -9.49
N ARG A 41 25.00 4.20 -10.15
CA ARG A 41 25.22 4.15 -11.60
C ARG A 41 25.94 2.90 -12.09
N GLN A 42 26.72 2.25 -11.23
CA GLN A 42 27.37 0.99 -11.54
C GLN A 42 26.37 -0.17 -11.46
N ILE A 43 25.52 -0.19 -10.42
CA ILE A 43 24.50 -1.22 -10.21
C ILE A 43 23.40 -1.12 -11.28
N LYS A 44 22.96 0.12 -11.61
CA LYS A 44 21.80 0.40 -12.48
C LYS A 44 20.55 -0.37 -12.03
N PRO A 45 20.08 -0.12 -10.79
CA PRO A 45 18.87 -0.77 -10.31
C PRO A 45 17.65 -0.31 -11.11
N ASP A 46 16.60 -1.12 -11.13
CA ASP A 46 15.29 -0.70 -11.65
C ASP A 46 14.58 0.20 -10.63
N VAL A 47 14.81 -0.02 -9.34
CA VAL A 47 14.18 0.71 -8.22
C VAL A 47 15.23 1.07 -7.17
N ALA A 48 15.20 2.32 -6.69
CA ALA A 48 16.02 2.77 -5.58
C ALA A 48 15.15 3.33 -4.45
N VAL A 49 15.26 2.73 -3.27
CA VAL A 49 14.57 3.18 -2.06
C VAL A 49 15.40 4.28 -1.38
N ILE A 50 14.81 5.44 -1.11
CA ILE A 50 15.50 6.59 -0.48
C ILE A 50 14.81 6.92 0.84
N GLY A 51 15.55 7.20 1.91
CA GLY A 51 14.98 7.77 3.13
C GLY A 51 15.16 9.29 3.21
N GLU A 52 14.14 10.01 3.66
CA GLU A 52 14.15 11.46 3.88
C GLU A 52 13.85 11.80 5.35
N PRO A 53 14.83 11.66 6.26
CA PRO A 53 14.62 11.80 7.70
C PRO A 53 14.47 13.28 8.12
N PHE A 54 13.33 13.89 7.80
CA PHE A 54 13.06 15.32 7.93
C PHE A 54 11.69 15.57 8.59
N ASP A 55 11.60 16.53 9.52
CA ASP A 55 10.32 16.97 10.12
C ASP A 55 10.34 18.47 10.48
N PHE A 56 11.18 19.25 9.79
CA PHE A 56 11.30 20.70 10.02
C PHE A 56 10.19 21.49 9.30
N GLY A 57 9.38 20.80 8.50
CA GLY A 57 8.16 21.23 7.85
C GLY A 57 6.90 21.10 8.72
N THR A 58 6.98 20.34 9.82
CA THR A 58 5.84 20.02 10.70
C THR A 58 5.38 21.19 11.56
N THR A 59 4.07 21.36 11.72
CA THR A 59 3.48 22.42 12.56
C THR A 59 2.94 21.97 13.91
N ILE A 60 2.67 20.67 14.11
CA ILE A 60 2.09 20.17 15.38
C ILE A 60 3.04 19.26 16.17
N ARG A 61 3.24 18.02 15.74
CA ARG A 61 3.83 16.92 16.51
C ARG A 61 5.00 16.38 15.70
N PRO A 62 6.24 16.74 16.06
CA PRO A 62 7.42 16.26 15.34
C PRO A 62 7.67 14.78 15.62
N GLY A 63 8.57 14.17 14.85
CA GLY A 63 8.98 12.77 15.04
C GLY A 63 9.17 12.00 13.73
N THR A 64 8.63 12.51 12.61
CA THR A 64 8.67 11.85 11.30
C THR A 64 10.06 11.79 10.70
N ARG A 65 11.02 12.57 11.22
CA ARG A 65 12.45 12.38 10.91
C ARG A 65 12.98 10.98 11.21
N TYR A 66 12.31 10.21 12.08
CA TYR A 66 12.66 8.83 12.38
C TYR A 66 11.85 7.80 11.58
N GLY A 67 10.86 8.24 10.80
CA GLY A 67 10.01 7.41 9.95
C GLY A 67 10.79 6.47 9.01
N PRO A 68 11.77 6.96 8.23
CA PRO A 68 12.52 6.10 7.31
C PRO A 68 13.24 4.95 8.01
N ARG A 69 13.68 5.13 9.25
CA ARG A 69 14.31 4.06 10.03
C ARG A 69 13.29 3.05 10.51
N ALA A 70 12.15 3.51 11.03
CA ALA A 70 11.11 2.62 11.51
C ALA A 70 10.47 1.80 10.39
N ILE A 71 10.25 2.39 9.21
CA ILE A 71 9.73 1.65 8.05
C ILE A 71 10.69 0.54 7.60
N ARG A 72 12.01 0.79 7.62
CA ARG A 72 13.01 -0.25 7.32
C ARG A 72 13.00 -1.37 8.35
N ALA A 73 12.83 -1.01 9.63
CA ALA A 73 12.82 -1.97 10.72
C ALA A 73 11.51 -2.79 10.82
N ALA A 74 10.40 -2.27 10.30
CA ALA A 74 9.08 -2.91 10.31
C ALA A 74 8.92 -4.12 9.38
N SER A 75 10.01 -4.60 8.79
CA SER A 75 9.99 -5.85 8.03
C SER A 75 9.68 -7.03 8.95
N THR A 76 8.77 -7.90 8.52
CA THR A 76 8.33 -9.08 9.29
C THR A 76 8.73 -10.41 8.65
N VAL A 77 9.32 -10.36 7.45
CA VAL A 77 9.76 -11.53 6.70
C VAL A 77 11.26 -11.74 6.92
N PRO A 78 11.70 -12.94 7.34
CA PRO A 78 13.13 -13.28 7.39
C PRO A 78 13.78 -12.98 6.03
N SER A 79 14.93 -12.31 6.05
CA SER A 79 15.65 -11.92 4.85
C SER A 79 17.16 -11.92 5.15
N PRO A 80 18.00 -12.48 4.26
CA PRO A 80 17.60 -13.15 3.01
C PRO A 80 16.89 -14.50 3.32
N PRO A 81 15.99 -14.97 2.43
CA PRO A 81 15.93 -14.66 0.99
C PRO A 81 15.25 -13.33 0.66
N TYR A 82 15.70 -12.71 -0.45
CA TYR A 82 15.03 -11.57 -1.08
C TYR A 82 13.76 -11.99 -1.84
N GLU A 83 12.92 -12.84 -1.25
CA GLU A 83 11.64 -13.29 -1.81
C GLU A 83 10.51 -12.71 -0.95
N HIS A 84 9.64 -11.91 -1.56
CA HIS A 84 8.46 -11.35 -0.90
C HIS A 84 7.22 -11.67 -1.71
N PHE A 85 6.99 -12.97 -1.90
CA PHE A 85 5.88 -13.48 -2.69
C PHE A 85 4.54 -12.98 -2.12
N ASN A 86 3.86 -12.15 -2.90
CA ASN A 86 2.54 -11.64 -2.53
C ASN A 86 1.49 -12.66 -2.93
N ILE A 87 0.89 -13.33 -1.93
CA ILE A 87 -0.12 -14.38 -2.16
C ILE A 87 -1.41 -13.85 -2.79
N GLU A 88 -1.72 -12.55 -2.68
CA GLU A 88 -2.94 -11.96 -3.24
C GLU A 88 -2.74 -11.55 -4.70
N THR A 89 -1.52 -11.22 -5.12
CA THR A 89 -1.20 -10.88 -6.52
C THR A 89 -0.51 -12.02 -7.27
N GLY A 90 0.03 -13.02 -6.57
CA GLY A 90 0.77 -14.15 -7.15
C GLY A 90 2.13 -13.77 -7.71
N VAL A 91 2.74 -12.68 -7.25
CA VAL A 91 4.01 -12.16 -7.76
C VAL A 91 4.97 -11.84 -6.61
N ASP A 92 6.23 -12.21 -6.80
CA ASP A 92 7.35 -11.70 -6.01
C ASP A 92 8.02 -10.54 -6.78
N PRO A 93 8.03 -9.31 -6.23
CA PRO A 93 8.60 -8.16 -6.91
C PRO A 93 10.11 -8.27 -7.12
N PHE A 94 10.83 -8.96 -6.24
CA PHE A 94 12.29 -9.10 -6.33
C PHE A 94 12.74 -10.14 -7.35
N GLY A 95 11.83 -10.98 -7.84
CA GLY A 95 12.04 -11.76 -9.07
C GLY A 95 11.90 -10.93 -10.35
N VAL A 96 11.41 -9.69 -10.27
CA VAL A 96 11.11 -8.81 -11.42
C VAL A 96 12.03 -7.59 -11.47
N PHE A 97 12.27 -6.93 -10.35
CA PHE A 97 13.06 -5.72 -10.26
C PHE A 97 14.38 -5.94 -9.52
N LYS A 98 15.43 -5.30 -10.01
CA LYS A 98 16.67 -5.03 -9.26
C LYS A 98 16.40 -3.86 -8.33
N VAL A 99 16.35 -4.13 -7.03
CA VAL A 99 16.01 -3.10 -6.02
C VAL A 99 17.19 -2.93 -5.09
N VAL A 100 17.53 -1.67 -4.81
CA VAL A 100 18.54 -1.32 -3.79
C VAL A 100 17.94 -0.35 -2.78
N ASP A 101 18.44 -0.42 -1.55
CA ASP A 101 18.32 0.71 -0.62
C ASP A 101 19.43 1.71 -0.97
N TYR A 102 19.07 2.93 -1.33
CA TYR A 102 20.00 4.00 -1.64
C TYR A 102 20.32 4.88 -0.41
N GLY A 103 19.92 4.46 0.78
CA GLY A 103 20.15 5.12 2.05
C GLY A 103 19.44 6.47 2.17
N ASP A 104 19.83 7.27 3.15
CA ASP A 104 19.13 8.51 3.48
C ASP A 104 19.71 9.74 2.77
N VAL A 105 18.86 10.74 2.51
CA VAL A 105 19.31 12.09 2.17
C VAL A 105 20.07 12.66 3.36
N ALA A 106 21.21 13.31 3.09
CA ALA A 106 21.98 13.99 4.12
C ALA A 106 21.30 15.32 4.53
N ILE A 107 20.26 15.24 5.36
CA ILE A 107 19.49 16.39 5.84
C ILE A 107 20.38 17.43 6.54
N SER A 108 20.05 18.71 6.41
CA SER A 108 20.68 19.82 7.14
C SER A 108 19.76 20.25 8.28
N PRO A 109 20.04 19.85 9.54
CA PRO A 109 19.13 20.14 10.64
C PRO A 109 18.85 21.64 10.81
N GLY A 110 17.58 22.02 10.82
CA GLY A 110 17.15 23.42 10.95
C GLY A 110 17.22 24.25 9.67
N ASP A 111 17.70 23.71 8.55
CA ASP A 111 17.69 24.36 7.25
C ASP A 111 16.79 23.60 6.27
N VAL A 112 15.55 24.07 6.15
CA VAL A 112 14.50 23.51 5.30
C VAL A 112 14.91 23.58 3.82
N ILE A 113 15.45 24.72 3.37
CA ILE A 113 15.75 24.97 1.95
C ILE A 113 16.92 24.12 1.49
N GLU A 114 17.98 24.06 2.29
CA GLU A 114 19.13 23.21 1.99
C GLU A 114 18.74 21.74 2.00
N SER A 115 17.93 21.30 2.98
CA SER A 115 17.44 19.92 3.05
C SER A 115 16.62 19.57 1.81
N HIS A 116 15.65 20.40 1.42
CA HIS A 116 14.88 20.21 0.19
C HIS A 116 15.78 20.19 -1.05
N THR A 117 16.85 20.99 -1.08
CA THR A 117 17.80 21.00 -2.21
C THR A 117 18.55 19.67 -2.32
N ARG A 118 18.95 19.09 -1.19
CA ARG A 118 19.62 17.78 -1.12
C ARG A 118 18.67 16.63 -1.47
N MET A 119 17.42 16.68 -1.01
CA MET A 119 16.35 15.75 -1.39
C MET A 119 16.15 15.73 -2.90
N THR A 120 15.89 16.92 -3.48
CA THR A 120 15.75 17.09 -4.94
C THR A 120 16.95 16.54 -5.69
N LYS A 121 18.17 16.75 -5.20
CA LYS A 121 19.38 16.19 -5.84
C LYS A 121 19.36 14.67 -5.81
N LYS A 122 19.14 14.06 -4.64
CA LYS A 122 19.23 12.60 -4.49
C LYS A 122 18.16 11.84 -5.28
N VAL A 123 16.92 12.34 -5.30
CA VAL A 123 15.86 11.77 -6.14
C VAL A 123 16.19 11.92 -7.63
N TYR A 124 16.74 13.07 -8.03
CA TYR A 124 17.16 13.27 -9.42
C TYR A 124 18.27 12.32 -9.87
N GLU A 125 19.21 11.93 -8.99
CA GLU A 125 20.25 10.94 -9.30
C GLU A 125 19.67 9.57 -9.69
N VAL A 126 18.54 9.18 -9.08
CA VAL A 126 17.80 7.96 -9.44
C VAL A 126 17.08 8.13 -10.78
N LEU A 127 16.41 9.27 -10.97
CA LEU A 127 15.72 9.57 -12.22
C LEU A 127 16.67 9.66 -13.42
N GLU A 128 17.91 10.11 -13.23
CA GLU A 128 18.94 10.23 -14.29
C GLU A 128 19.40 8.89 -14.86
N ILE A 129 19.18 7.78 -14.14
CA ILE A 129 19.50 6.43 -14.60
C ILE A 129 18.25 5.64 -15.01
N ASP A 130 17.12 6.33 -15.21
CA ASP A 130 15.83 5.75 -15.58
C ASP A 130 15.30 4.71 -14.56
N ALA A 131 15.67 4.86 -13.29
CA ALA A 131 15.18 4.03 -12.19
C ALA A 131 13.99 4.69 -11.47
N ILE A 132 13.19 3.87 -10.80
CA ILE A 132 12.02 4.29 -10.02
C ILE A 132 12.47 4.71 -8.62
N PRO A 133 12.27 5.99 -8.22
CA PRO A 133 12.47 6.39 -6.83
C PRO A 133 11.25 5.99 -5.99
N ILE A 134 11.50 5.26 -4.90
CA ILE A 134 10.53 5.01 -3.82
C ILE A 134 11.07 5.69 -2.57
N ILE A 135 10.35 6.69 -2.07
CA ILE A 135 10.80 7.51 -0.96
C ILE A 135 10.10 7.10 0.34
N LEU A 136 10.89 6.82 1.37
CA LEU A 136 10.45 6.71 2.76
C LEU A 136 10.58 8.11 3.34
N GLY A 137 9.44 8.76 3.53
CA GLY A 137 9.35 10.17 3.85
C GLY A 137 9.65 10.51 5.30
N GLY A 138 9.82 11.80 5.49
CA GLY A 138 9.63 12.50 6.74
C GLY A 138 8.26 13.16 6.73
N ASP A 139 8.16 14.42 7.14
CA ASP A 139 6.94 15.21 6.96
C ASP A 139 6.57 15.42 5.47
N HIS A 140 5.33 15.82 5.20
CA HIS A 140 4.80 15.93 3.84
C HIS A 140 5.41 17.09 3.03
N SER A 141 6.17 17.99 3.65
CA SER A 141 6.89 19.03 2.89
C SER A 141 8.00 18.46 2.00
N CYS A 142 8.47 17.24 2.29
CA CYS A 142 9.45 16.50 1.49
C CYS A 142 8.97 16.28 0.04
N THR A 143 7.67 16.05 -0.17
CA THR A 143 7.07 15.79 -1.49
C THR A 143 7.31 16.92 -2.48
N PHE A 144 7.32 18.18 -2.03
CA PHE A 144 7.70 19.31 -2.88
C PHE A 144 9.11 19.14 -3.45
N ALA A 145 10.07 18.70 -2.63
CA ALA A 145 11.45 18.49 -3.08
C ALA A 145 11.55 17.33 -4.09
N ASN A 146 10.73 16.30 -3.92
CA ASN A 146 10.69 15.10 -4.77
C ASN A 146 10.05 15.40 -6.13
N VAL A 147 8.90 16.09 -6.14
CA VAL A 147 8.27 16.54 -7.40
C VAL A 147 9.14 17.58 -8.11
N ARG A 148 9.88 18.43 -7.37
CA ARG A 148 10.89 19.31 -7.98
C ARG A 148 12.02 18.54 -8.67
N ALA A 149 12.35 17.33 -8.23
CA ALA A 149 13.28 16.46 -8.96
C ALA A 149 12.65 15.94 -10.26
N LEU A 150 11.38 15.51 -10.21
CA LEU A 150 10.64 15.10 -11.41
C LEU A 150 10.54 16.24 -12.43
N ALA A 151 10.23 17.47 -12.00
CA ALA A 151 10.08 18.64 -12.85
C ALA A 151 11.35 19.01 -13.65
N LYS A 152 12.53 18.53 -13.21
CA LYS A 152 13.78 18.69 -13.97
C LYS A 152 13.81 17.78 -15.20
N LYS A 153 13.19 16.60 -15.15
CA LYS A 153 13.16 15.60 -16.23
C LYS A 153 11.87 15.65 -17.05
N TYR A 154 10.74 15.87 -16.40
CA TYR A 154 9.39 15.78 -16.96
C TYR A 154 8.71 17.15 -16.92
N LYS A 155 7.92 17.49 -17.94
CA LYS A 155 7.24 18.79 -18.05
C LYS A 155 5.80 18.73 -17.59
N LYS A 156 5.15 17.57 -17.69
CA LYS A 156 3.79 17.32 -17.25
C LYS A 156 3.78 16.14 -16.29
N VAL A 157 3.41 16.38 -15.05
CA VAL A 157 3.32 15.38 -14.00
C VAL A 157 1.87 15.26 -13.55
N GLY A 158 1.34 14.04 -13.54
CA GLY A 158 0.10 13.72 -12.84
C GLY A 158 0.39 13.41 -11.38
N LEU A 159 -0.47 13.85 -10.46
CA LEU A 159 -0.26 13.70 -9.02
C LEU A 159 -1.51 13.16 -8.35
N ILE A 160 -1.38 12.01 -7.68
CA ILE A 160 -2.41 11.48 -6.79
C ILE A 160 -1.91 11.67 -5.35
N HIS A 161 -2.71 12.37 -4.56
CA HIS A 161 -2.43 12.72 -3.18
C HIS A 161 -3.42 12.00 -2.27
N ILE A 162 -2.93 11.06 -1.45
CA ILE A 162 -3.75 10.31 -0.51
C ILE A 162 -3.45 10.86 0.89
N ASP A 163 -4.36 11.66 1.44
CA ASP A 163 -4.11 12.49 2.62
C ASP A 163 -5.41 12.94 3.29
N CYS A 164 -5.43 13.05 4.62
CA CYS A 164 -6.55 13.64 5.34
C CYS A 164 -6.62 15.18 5.32
N HIS A 165 -5.59 15.85 4.82
CA HIS A 165 -5.43 17.28 4.68
C HIS A 165 -5.35 17.74 3.21
N ALA A 166 -5.59 19.04 2.99
CA ALA A 166 -5.56 19.62 1.66
C ALA A 166 -4.16 20.07 1.21
N ASP A 167 -3.27 20.41 2.16
CA ASP A 167 -1.89 20.87 1.96
C ASP A 167 -1.68 21.99 0.93
N CYS A 168 -2.69 22.85 0.83
CA CYS A 168 -2.75 23.93 -0.14
C CYS A 168 -2.63 25.32 0.50
N ALA A 169 -2.16 25.43 1.76
CA ALA A 169 -2.09 26.71 2.45
C ALA A 169 -1.28 27.73 1.62
N PRO A 170 -1.79 28.98 1.46
CA PRO A 170 -1.17 29.96 0.59
C PRO A 170 0.22 30.40 1.08
N ASP A 171 0.38 30.59 2.39
CA ASP A 171 1.59 31.14 3.04
C ASP A 171 2.20 30.17 4.09
N GLY A 172 1.75 28.91 4.08
CA GLY A 172 1.95 27.98 5.20
C GLY A 172 0.90 28.16 6.31
N LEU A 173 0.88 27.22 7.25
CA LEU A 173 -0.01 27.15 8.40
C LEU A 173 0.44 28.09 9.53
N THR A 174 1.74 28.27 9.74
CA THR A 174 2.28 29.09 10.85
C THR A 174 3.33 30.12 10.41
N GLY A 175 3.23 30.60 9.15
CA GLY A 175 4.05 31.71 8.64
C GLY A 175 5.38 31.29 8.02
N PHE A 176 5.51 30.02 7.61
CA PHE A 176 6.67 29.54 6.86
C PHE A 176 6.25 28.83 5.57
N LYS A 177 6.91 29.19 4.48
CA LYS A 177 6.46 28.90 3.11
C LYS A 177 6.55 27.42 2.68
N TYR A 178 7.48 26.66 3.28
CA TYR A 178 7.81 25.29 2.90
C TYR A 178 7.48 24.35 4.05
N ASP A 179 6.24 24.41 4.49
CA ASP A 179 5.70 23.52 5.51
C ASP A 179 4.94 22.35 4.90
N HIS A 180 4.56 21.42 5.77
CA HIS A 180 3.81 20.23 5.38
C HIS A 180 2.37 20.53 4.98
N GLY A 181 1.82 21.72 5.27
CA GLY A 181 0.45 22.12 4.92
C GLY A 181 0.34 22.98 3.67
N ALA A 182 1.44 23.20 2.95
CA ALA A 182 1.50 24.09 1.78
C ALA A 182 2.26 23.50 0.57
N HIS A 183 2.71 22.24 0.65
CA HIS A 183 3.61 21.66 -0.36
C HIS A 183 2.96 21.59 -1.75
N ILE A 184 1.65 21.29 -1.84
CA ILE A 184 0.92 21.27 -3.13
C ILE A 184 0.94 22.65 -3.78
N ARG A 185 0.79 23.72 -2.99
CA ARG A 185 0.87 25.09 -3.49
C ARG A 185 2.26 25.38 -4.07
N ARG A 186 3.33 24.88 -3.44
CA ARG A 186 4.69 25.02 -3.94
C ARG A 186 4.94 24.17 -5.18
N ILE A 187 4.34 22.99 -5.28
CA ILE A 187 4.41 22.12 -6.47
C ILE A 187 3.76 22.81 -7.67
N MET A 188 2.61 23.48 -7.48
CA MET A 188 1.97 24.25 -8.55
C MET A 188 2.87 25.36 -9.12
N ASP A 189 3.69 25.99 -8.26
CA ASP A 189 4.64 27.02 -8.71
C ASP A 189 5.76 26.47 -9.62
N LEU A 190 6.01 25.16 -9.62
CA LEU A 190 7.00 24.52 -10.50
C LEU A 190 6.54 24.49 -11.97
N GLY A 191 5.23 24.66 -12.22
CA GLY A 191 4.64 24.63 -13.56
C GLY A 191 4.59 23.25 -14.22
N CYS A 192 4.97 22.18 -13.51
CA CYS A 192 4.92 20.81 -14.02
C CYS A 192 3.58 20.11 -13.78
N LEU A 193 2.78 20.58 -12.82
CA LEU A 193 1.48 20.02 -12.46
C LEU A 193 0.35 20.90 -13.00
N ASN A 194 -0.57 20.29 -13.75
CA ASN A 194 -1.85 20.90 -14.09
C ASN A 194 -2.91 20.35 -13.12
N GLY A 195 -3.78 21.20 -12.59
CA GLY A 195 -4.75 20.80 -11.59
C GLY A 195 -5.77 19.77 -12.08
N LYS A 196 -6.07 19.73 -13.39
CA LYS A 196 -6.87 18.64 -13.98
C LYS A 196 -6.24 17.25 -13.84
N ASN A 197 -4.92 17.19 -13.64
CA ASN A 197 -4.15 15.96 -13.41
C ASN A 197 -3.83 15.74 -11.92
N TYR A 198 -4.43 16.53 -11.02
CA TYR A 198 -4.33 16.39 -9.58
C TYR A 198 -5.63 15.85 -8.99
N THR A 199 -5.49 14.86 -8.10
CA THR A 199 -6.59 14.31 -7.31
C THR A 199 -6.15 14.10 -5.86
N LEU A 200 -6.90 14.68 -4.92
CA LEU A 200 -6.77 14.47 -3.48
C LEU A 200 -7.81 13.45 -2.99
N ILE A 201 -7.42 12.46 -2.18
CA ILE A 201 -8.31 11.43 -1.65
C ILE A 201 -8.05 11.29 -0.16
N GLY A 202 -9.06 11.45 0.70
CA GLY A 202 -8.84 11.46 2.14
C GLY A 202 -9.36 12.66 2.93
N PRO A 203 -9.59 13.88 2.37
CA PRO A 203 -9.72 15.06 3.20
C PRO A 203 -10.91 14.97 4.15
N ARG A 204 -10.66 15.30 5.41
CA ARG A 204 -11.64 15.31 6.50
C ARG A 204 -11.22 16.31 7.58
N GLY A 205 -11.99 16.39 8.66
CA GLY A 205 -11.74 17.35 9.73
C GLY A 205 -12.28 18.76 9.41
N PHE A 206 -11.70 19.78 10.05
CA PHE A 206 -12.27 21.13 10.11
C PHE A 206 -11.47 22.20 9.36
N TRP A 207 -10.47 21.79 8.57
CA TRP A 207 -9.66 22.67 7.75
C TRP A 207 -9.38 22.04 6.38
N PRO A 208 -9.30 22.81 5.28
CA PRO A 208 -9.43 24.27 5.18
C PRO A 208 -10.87 24.77 5.06
N GLY A 209 -11.04 26.10 5.13
CA GLY A 209 -12.33 26.76 4.92
C GLY A 209 -12.75 26.87 3.44
N PRO A 210 -13.99 27.35 3.17
CA PRO A 210 -14.58 27.39 1.83
C PRO A 210 -13.75 28.13 0.77
N ASP A 211 -13.03 29.19 1.15
CA ASP A 211 -12.22 29.97 0.20
C ASP A 211 -11.07 29.15 -0.40
N LEU A 212 -10.45 28.25 0.38
CA LEU A 212 -9.39 27.40 -0.14
C LEU A 212 -9.95 26.33 -1.08
N TYR A 213 -11.09 25.72 -0.75
CA TYR A 213 -11.78 24.81 -1.66
C TYR A 213 -12.25 25.49 -2.93
N LYS A 214 -12.69 26.76 -2.85
CA LYS A 214 -12.98 27.56 -4.04
C LYS A 214 -11.72 27.74 -4.90
N TRP A 215 -10.58 28.05 -4.28
CA TRP A 215 -9.32 28.14 -5.02
C TRP A 215 -8.93 26.80 -5.66
N MET A 216 -9.07 25.67 -4.96
CA MET A 216 -8.81 24.33 -5.50
C MET A 216 -9.71 24.05 -6.72
N TYR A 217 -11.00 24.37 -6.61
CA TYR A 217 -11.95 24.27 -7.73
C TYR A 217 -11.54 25.14 -8.92
N ASP A 218 -11.17 26.41 -8.69
CA ASP A 218 -10.71 27.33 -9.74
C ASP A 218 -9.39 26.84 -10.40
N LYS A 219 -8.65 25.94 -9.74
CA LYS A 219 -7.47 25.25 -10.29
C LYS A 219 -7.77 23.92 -10.95
N GLU A 220 -9.04 23.52 -11.07
CA GLU A 220 -9.48 22.25 -11.65
C GLU A 220 -9.04 21.01 -10.86
N PHE A 221 -8.76 21.17 -9.56
CA PHE A 221 -8.43 20.05 -8.68
C PHE A 221 -9.66 19.17 -8.49
N GLN A 222 -9.44 17.85 -8.41
CA GLN A 222 -10.44 16.93 -7.90
C GLN A 222 -10.09 16.56 -6.46
N TRP A 223 -11.10 16.44 -5.61
CA TRP A 223 -10.92 15.83 -4.29
C TRP A 223 -12.07 14.87 -3.99
N PHE A 224 -11.80 13.90 -3.13
CA PHE A 224 -12.77 12.97 -2.57
C PHE A 224 -12.58 12.89 -1.06
N THR A 225 -13.51 13.47 -0.32
CA THR A 225 -13.53 13.46 1.14
C THR A 225 -13.76 12.04 1.67
N MET A 226 -13.60 11.82 2.98
CA MET A 226 -14.01 10.54 3.58
C MET A 226 -15.50 10.27 3.51
N LEU A 227 -16.34 11.29 3.36
CA LEU A 227 -17.75 11.09 3.04
C LEU A 227 -17.92 10.48 1.63
N ASP A 228 -17.17 10.97 0.64
CA ASP A 228 -17.21 10.42 -0.72
C ASP A 228 -16.69 8.98 -0.76
N VAL A 229 -15.67 8.64 0.04
CA VAL A 229 -15.18 7.26 0.15
C VAL A 229 -16.24 6.33 0.75
N GLU A 230 -16.98 6.77 1.75
CA GLU A 230 -18.10 6.01 2.33
C GLU A 230 -19.23 5.78 1.31
N GLU A 231 -19.58 6.82 0.54
CA GLU A 231 -20.72 6.80 -0.38
C GLU A 231 -20.40 6.11 -1.73
N LEU A 232 -19.22 6.37 -2.30
CA LEU A 232 -18.82 5.91 -3.64
C LEU A 232 -17.94 4.66 -3.60
N GLY A 233 -17.23 4.45 -2.49
CA GLY A 233 -16.25 3.38 -2.33
C GLY A 233 -14.91 3.66 -3.01
N VAL A 234 -13.83 3.14 -2.41
CA VAL A 234 -12.45 3.38 -2.90
C VAL A 234 -12.22 2.97 -4.35
N GLU A 235 -12.91 1.96 -4.87
CA GLU A 235 -12.63 1.46 -6.23
C GLU A 235 -12.98 2.46 -7.33
N ALA A 236 -14.15 3.11 -7.24
CA ALA A 236 -14.57 4.10 -8.22
C ALA A 236 -13.68 5.35 -8.15
N ILE A 237 -13.41 5.81 -6.94
CA ILE A 237 -12.55 6.95 -6.66
C ILE A 237 -11.12 6.71 -7.18
N THR A 238 -10.54 5.55 -6.91
CA THR A 238 -9.18 5.23 -7.38
C THR A 238 -9.11 5.19 -8.90
N LYS A 239 -10.12 4.65 -9.59
CA LYS A 239 -10.18 4.64 -11.06
C LYS A 239 -10.23 6.05 -11.65
N GLU A 240 -11.06 6.93 -11.10
CA GLU A 240 -11.11 8.34 -11.51
C GLU A 240 -9.77 9.05 -11.27
N ALA A 241 -9.14 8.83 -10.11
CA ALA A 241 -7.83 9.39 -9.80
C ALA A 241 -6.76 8.93 -10.79
N ILE A 242 -6.78 7.64 -11.17
CA ILE A 242 -5.89 7.03 -12.17
C ILE A 242 -6.07 7.67 -13.54
N ASP A 243 -7.31 7.82 -14.01
CA ASP A 243 -7.61 8.34 -15.34
C ASP A 243 -7.13 9.80 -15.45
N ARG A 244 -7.45 10.63 -14.45
CA ARG A 244 -6.98 12.03 -14.36
C ARG A 244 -5.46 12.13 -14.31
N ALA A 245 -4.80 11.33 -13.49
CA ALA A 245 -3.35 11.38 -13.34
C ALA A 245 -2.60 10.94 -14.61
N ASN A 246 -3.18 10.06 -15.44
CA ASN A 246 -2.55 9.59 -16.67
C ASN A 246 -2.81 10.48 -17.90
N GLU A 247 -3.75 11.42 -17.84
CA GLU A 247 -4.20 12.14 -19.03
C GLU A 247 -3.17 13.15 -19.55
N GLY A 248 -2.42 12.75 -20.59
CA GLY A 248 -1.53 13.64 -21.33
C GLY A 248 -0.30 14.10 -20.55
N VAL A 249 0.15 13.30 -19.59
CA VAL A 249 1.33 13.56 -18.73
C VAL A 249 2.55 12.77 -19.20
N ASP A 250 3.74 13.23 -18.79
CA ASP A 250 5.02 12.57 -19.07
C ASP A 250 5.38 11.54 -17.97
N ALA A 251 4.93 11.79 -16.73
CA ALA A 251 5.18 10.94 -15.57
C ALA A 251 4.04 11.07 -14.55
N VAL A 252 3.91 10.06 -13.69
CA VAL A 252 2.97 10.08 -12.56
C VAL A 252 3.73 10.00 -11.25
N TYR A 253 3.28 10.82 -10.30
CA TYR A 253 3.73 10.81 -8.91
C TYR A 253 2.55 10.43 -8.01
N ILE A 254 2.79 9.55 -7.05
CA ILE A 254 1.83 9.27 -5.98
C ILE A 254 2.49 9.67 -4.67
N SER A 255 1.79 10.52 -3.92
CA SER A 255 2.16 10.93 -2.57
C SER A 255 1.17 10.29 -1.61
N TRP A 256 1.65 9.44 -0.70
CA TRP A 256 0.79 8.76 0.26
C TRP A 256 1.13 9.19 1.70
N ASP A 257 0.25 9.98 2.29
CA ASP A 257 0.29 10.29 3.72
C ASP A 257 -0.29 9.15 4.54
N ILE A 258 0.44 8.68 5.55
CA ILE A 258 -0.05 7.60 6.41
C ILE A 258 -1.24 8.04 7.28
N ASP A 259 -1.43 9.33 7.51
CA ASP A 259 -2.57 9.88 8.26
C ASP A 259 -3.90 9.82 7.49
N SER A 260 -3.86 9.49 6.19
CA SER A 260 -5.06 9.16 5.41
C SER A 260 -5.84 7.99 6.02
N PHE A 261 -5.16 7.10 6.73
CA PHE A 261 -5.76 6.03 7.50
C PHE A 261 -6.36 6.51 8.82
N ASP A 262 -7.39 5.81 9.28
CA ASP A 262 -7.92 6.07 10.62
C ASP A 262 -6.83 5.83 11.69
N PRO A 263 -6.78 6.63 12.77
CA PRO A 263 -5.78 6.47 13.83
C PRO A 263 -5.81 5.10 14.52
N ALA A 264 -6.89 4.31 14.36
CA ALA A 264 -6.91 2.90 14.77
C ALA A 264 -5.92 2.02 13.98
N PHE A 265 -5.53 2.43 12.78
CA PHE A 265 -4.59 1.71 11.90
C PHE A 265 -3.25 2.44 11.74
N ALA A 266 -3.23 3.76 11.81
CA ALA A 266 -2.03 4.59 11.69
C ALA A 266 -1.92 5.63 12.83
N PRO A 267 -1.80 5.21 14.10
CA PRO A 267 -1.67 6.15 15.22
C PRO A 267 -0.33 6.91 15.22
N GLY A 268 0.70 6.34 14.58
CA GLY A 268 2.05 6.88 14.49
C GLY A 268 2.20 7.95 13.42
N THR A 269 1.49 9.07 13.57
CA THR A 269 1.57 10.24 12.68
C THR A 269 1.44 11.56 13.46
N GLY A 270 1.85 12.67 12.85
CA GLY A 270 1.81 14.00 13.43
C GLY A 270 0.41 14.58 13.56
N GLU A 271 -0.45 14.39 12.56
CA GLU A 271 -1.80 15.01 12.47
C GLU A 271 -2.93 13.97 12.28
N PRO A 272 -3.08 12.97 13.17
CA PRO A 272 -4.16 11.99 13.07
C PRO A 272 -5.56 12.63 13.16
N GLU A 273 -6.38 12.36 12.15
CA GLU A 273 -7.80 12.71 12.10
C GLU A 273 -8.68 11.43 12.13
N PRO A 274 -9.67 11.29 13.04
CA PRO A 274 -10.58 10.14 13.03
C PRO A 274 -11.42 10.04 11.76
N ASN A 275 -12.05 8.87 11.52
CA ASN A 275 -12.89 8.59 10.35
C ASN A 275 -12.09 8.51 9.03
N GLY A 276 -10.93 7.87 9.09
CA GLY A 276 -10.05 7.66 7.93
C GLY A 276 -10.22 6.30 7.26
N LEU A 277 -9.33 6.02 6.30
CA LEU A 277 -9.30 4.74 5.60
C LEU A 277 -9.05 3.59 6.59
N THR A 278 -9.73 2.47 6.38
CA THR A 278 -9.30 1.20 6.98
C THR A 278 -8.09 0.64 6.24
N SER A 279 -7.29 -0.19 6.92
CA SER A 279 -6.14 -0.85 6.28
C SER A 279 -6.53 -1.67 5.04
N ARG A 280 -7.72 -2.29 5.03
CA ARG A 280 -8.23 -3.04 3.87
C ARG A 280 -8.55 -2.15 2.67
N GLU A 281 -9.10 -0.97 2.90
CA GLU A 281 -9.40 0.01 1.84
C GLU A 281 -8.14 0.55 1.20
N GLY A 282 -7.16 0.96 2.03
CA GLY A 282 -5.87 1.42 1.52
C GLY A 282 -5.12 0.33 0.74
N MET A 283 -5.11 -0.92 1.20
CA MET A 283 -4.52 -2.04 0.45
C MET A 283 -5.21 -2.28 -0.90
N LYS A 284 -6.55 -2.17 -0.94
CA LYS A 284 -7.31 -2.28 -2.20
C LYS A 284 -6.95 -1.14 -3.16
N MET A 285 -6.90 0.10 -2.66
CA MET A 285 -6.52 1.27 -3.43
C MET A 285 -5.09 1.15 -3.98
N MET A 286 -4.12 0.76 -3.14
CA MET A 286 -2.74 0.55 -3.55
C MET A 286 -2.60 -0.46 -4.69
N ARG A 287 -3.37 -1.56 -4.67
CA ARG A 287 -3.37 -2.56 -5.76
C ARG A 287 -3.90 -2.03 -7.08
N LEU A 288 -4.92 -1.17 -7.03
CA LEU A 288 -5.46 -0.52 -8.22
C LEU A 288 -4.45 0.50 -8.78
N LEU A 289 -3.87 1.33 -7.92
CA LEU A 289 -2.87 2.35 -8.30
C LEU A 289 -1.63 1.70 -8.92
N SER A 290 -1.04 0.73 -8.23
CA SER A 290 0.22 0.09 -8.62
C SER A 290 0.15 -0.68 -9.95
N THR A 291 -1.05 -1.07 -10.39
CA THR A 291 -1.26 -1.74 -11.68
C THR A 291 -1.69 -0.79 -12.80
N ALA A 292 -1.78 0.52 -12.53
CA ALA A 292 -2.31 1.50 -13.46
C ALA A 292 -1.24 2.27 -14.26
N PHE A 293 -0.04 2.45 -13.69
CA PHE A 293 0.98 3.35 -14.24
C PHE A 293 2.14 2.61 -14.91
N ASN A 294 2.75 3.25 -15.90
CA ASN A 294 4.01 2.77 -16.48
C ASN A 294 5.14 2.90 -15.45
N PRO A 295 5.78 1.78 -15.03
CA PRO A 295 6.85 1.83 -14.04
C PRO A 295 8.02 2.73 -14.46
N ASP A 296 8.33 2.84 -15.75
CA ASP A 296 9.50 3.58 -16.25
C ASP A 296 9.35 5.11 -16.12
N THR A 297 8.14 5.60 -15.86
CA THR A 297 7.80 7.04 -15.70
C THR A 297 6.96 7.27 -14.44
N PHE A 298 7.35 6.60 -13.35
CA PHE A 298 6.62 6.61 -12.08
C PHE A 298 7.54 6.94 -10.91
N ALA A 299 6.99 7.62 -9.90
CA ALA A 299 7.65 7.87 -8.61
C ALA A 299 6.62 7.84 -7.47
N PHE A 300 7.09 7.49 -6.28
CA PHE A 300 6.22 7.32 -5.11
C PHE A 300 6.92 7.75 -3.83
N ASP A 301 6.20 8.43 -2.94
CA ASP A 301 6.61 8.57 -1.54
C ASP A 301 5.51 8.07 -0.58
N LEU A 302 5.97 7.70 0.62
CA LEU A 302 5.11 7.47 1.77
C LEU A 302 5.66 8.25 2.95
N VAL A 303 4.86 9.18 3.46
CA VAL A 303 5.27 10.23 4.40
C VAL A 303 4.55 10.12 5.76
N GLU A 304 4.89 11.02 6.68
CA GLU A 304 4.27 11.23 8.00
C GLU A 304 4.31 10.05 8.99
N VAL A 305 5.09 9.00 8.72
CA VAL A 305 5.32 7.95 9.72
C VAL A 305 6.16 8.52 10.87
N SER A 306 5.53 8.65 12.04
CA SER A 306 6.12 9.15 13.27
C SER A 306 6.22 8.04 14.33
N PRO A 307 7.41 7.41 14.48
CA PRO A 307 7.59 6.29 15.41
C PRO A 307 7.34 6.65 16.87
N THR A 308 7.48 7.92 17.24
CA THR A 308 7.23 8.42 18.61
C THR A 308 5.77 8.24 19.03
N TYR A 309 4.84 8.21 18.08
CA TYR A 309 3.40 8.01 18.34
C TYR A 309 2.90 6.63 17.89
N ASP A 310 3.78 5.79 17.34
CA ASP A 310 3.41 4.49 16.82
C ASP A 310 3.21 3.49 17.98
N VAL A 311 2.09 2.78 17.96
CA VAL A 311 1.73 1.83 19.02
C VAL A 311 2.19 0.42 18.66
N SER A 312 2.26 -0.44 19.68
CA SER A 312 2.91 -1.77 19.69
C SER A 312 4.44 -1.76 19.82
N ASP A 313 5.07 -0.58 19.94
CA ASP A 313 6.53 -0.47 19.95
C ASP A 313 7.13 0.59 20.91
N VAL A 314 6.55 0.79 22.10
CA VAL A 314 7.13 1.74 23.08
C VAL A 314 8.55 1.36 23.59
N SER A 315 9.14 0.25 23.10
CA SER A 315 10.48 -0.20 23.53
C SER A 315 11.26 -1.09 22.55
N SER A 316 10.75 -1.48 21.38
CA SER A 316 11.50 -2.32 20.44
C SER A 316 12.02 -1.49 19.26
N TYR A 317 13.01 -2.03 18.57
CA TYR A 317 13.63 -1.39 17.42
C TYR A 317 12.95 -1.78 16.10
N ASN A 318 11.83 -2.53 16.14
CA ASN A 318 11.23 -3.22 15.00
C ASN A 318 10.01 -2.50 14.40
N GLY A 319 9.69 -1.28 14.80
CA GLY A 319 8.57 -0.49 14.27
C GLY A 319 7.21 -0.89 14.88
N GLY A 320 6.28 0.06 14.91
CA GLY A 320 4.90 -0.17 15.34
C GLY A 320 3.96 -0.49 14.18
N ILE A 321 2.65 -0.52 14.47
CA ILE A 321 1.62 -0.88 13.48
C ILE A 321 1.58 0.07 12.28
N THR A 322 1.90 1.34 12.48
CA THR A 322 1.92 2.38 11.43
C THR A 322 3.11 2.16 10.50
N SER A 323 4.28 1.92 11.08
CA SER A 323 5.51 1.60 10.33
C SER A 323 5.37 0.30 9.53
N MET A 324 4.69 -0.70 10.10
CA MET A 324 4.38 -1.97 9.41
C MET A 324 3.38 -1.76 8.27
N LEU A 325 2.35 -0.95 8.47
CA LEU A 325 1.39 -0.60 7.43
C LEU A 325 2.09 0.10 6.25
N ALA A 326 2.93 1.09 6.55
CA ALA A 326 3.74 1.79 5.57
C ALA A 326 4.66 0.86 4.77
N ASN A 327 5.42 0.00 5.47
CA ASN A 327 6.26 -1.02 4.85
C ASN A 327 5.44 -1.92 3.91
N ARG A 328 4.27 -2.38 4.36
CA ARG A 328 3.41 -3.27 3.57
C ARG A 328 2.82 -2.59 2.33
N LEU A 329 2.44 -1.31 2.41
CA LEU A 329 1.97 -0.56 1.25
C LEU A 329 3.03 -0.47 0.15
N ILE A 330 4.30 -0.27 0.52
CA ILE A 330 5.42 -0.24 -0.45
C ILE A 330 5.64 -1.61 -1.09
N ILE A 331 5.53 -2.71 -0.33
CA ILE A 331 5.61 -4.07 -0.89
C ILE A 331 4.46 -4.33 -1.86
N GLU A 332 3.23 -3.92 -1.52
CA GLU A 332 2.06 -4.03 -2.40
C GLU A 332 2.23 -3.20 -3.68
N LEU A 333 2.77 -1.98 -3.57
CA LEU A 333 3.12 -1.13 -4.71
C LEU A 333 4.08 -1.85 -5.66
N LEU A 334 5.19 -2.38 -5.14
CA LEU A 334 6.18 -3.12 -5.92
C LEU A 334 5.57 -4.36 -6.60
N ALA A 335 4.68 -5.07 -5.91
CA ALA A 335 4.00 -6.24 -6.47
C ALA A 335 3.09 -5.85 -7.65
N GLY A 336 2.35 -4.75 -7.55
CA GLY A 336 1.51 -4.25 -8.65
C GLY A 336 2.33 -3.71 -9.82
N LEU A 337 3.40 -2.94 -9.56
CA LEU A 337 4.31 -2.48 -10.62
C LEU A 337 4.95 -3.67 -11.36
N SER A 338 5.21 -4.77 -10.65
CA SER A 338 5.73 -6.01 -11.23
C SER A 338 4.73 -6.68 -12.17
N LEU A 339 3.42 -6.57 -11.90
CA LEU A 339 2.38 -7.00 -12.84
C LEU A 339 2.42 -6.15 -14.11
N THR A 340 2.47 -4.82 -13.96
CA THR A 340 2.51 -3.91 -15.12
C THR A 340 3.77 -4.13 -15.96
N LYS A 341 4.94 -4.30 -15.35
CA LYS A 341 6.20 -4.62 -16.05
C LYS A 341 6.11 -5.94 -16.83
N LYS A 342 5.30 -6.89 -16.36
CA LYS A 342 4.98 -8.17 -17.04
C LYS A 342 3.83 -8.06 -18.05
N GLY A 343 3.29 -6.87 -18.30
CA GLY A 343 2.17 -6.64 -19.22
C GLY A 343 0.82 -7.09 -18.68
N ARG A 344 0.66 -7.16 -17.35
CA ARG A 344 -0.57 -7.61 -16.67
C ARG A 344 -1.19 -6.46 -15.87
N ARG A 345 -2.52 -6.42 -15.82
CA ARG A 345 -3.28 -5.50 -14.95
C ARG A 345 -3.89 -6.20 -13.73
N GLU A 346 -3.90 -7.54 -13.73
CA GLU A 346 -4.48 -8.36 -12.66
C GLU A 346 -3.50 -9.42 -12.18
N GLY A 347 -3.52 -9.65 -10.86
CA GLY A 347 -2.76 -10.70 -10.18
C GLY A 347 -3.36 -12.10 -10.37
N SER A 348 -2.64 -13.11 -9.90
CA SER A 348 -3.11 -14.49 -9.80
C SER A 348 -3.06 -14.93 -8.34
N PRO A 349 -4.08 -14.59 -7.52
CA PRO A 349 -4.08 -14.92 -6.10
C PRO A 349 -3.89 -16.43 -5.88
N VAL A 350 -3.12 -16.80 -4.86
CA VAL A 350 -2.98 -18.19 -4.43
C VAL A 350 -4.29 -18.64 -3.82
N ARG A 351 -4.98 -19.54 -4.53
CA ARG A 351 -6.22 -20.16 -4.08
C ARG A 351 -6.08 -21.68 -4.14
N PRO A 352 -6.70 -22.43 -3.20
CA PRO A 352 -6.80 -23.87 -3.33
C PRO A 352 -7.44 -24.24 -4.68
N LYS A 353 -6.97 -25.33 -5.32
CA LYS A 353 -7.55 -25.82 -6.58
C LYS A 353 -9.02 -26.21 -6.43
N GLU A 354 -9.38 -26.70 -5.24
CA GLU A 354 -10.73 -27.10 -4.88
C GLU A 354 -11.06 -26.54 -3.50
N TYR A 355 -12.26 -25.98 -3.35
CA TYR A 355 -12.78 -25.59 -2.04
C TYR A 355 -13.33 -26.81 -1.32
N ARG A 356 -12.71 -27.16 -0.19
CA ARG A 356 -13.12 -28.32 0.63
C ARG A 356 -14.26 -27.96 1.60
N GLY A 357 -15.22 -27.16 1.13
CA GLY A 357 -16.41 -26.84 1.90
C GLY A 357 -17.35 -28.04 1.95
N LEU A 358 -17.74 -28.48 3.15
CA LEU A 358 -18.83 -29.45 3.34
C LEU A 358 -20.22 -28.81 3.23
N GLY A 359 -20.29 -27.48 3.16
CA GLY A 359 -21.54 -26.71 3.12
C GLY A 359 -22.00 -26.37 1.71
N HIS A 360 -23.31 -26.41 1.48
CA HIS A 360 -23.96 -25.89 0.27
C HIS A 360 -24.03 -24.35 0.22
N THR A 361 -23.31 -23.65 1.12
CA THR A 361 -23.43 -22.21 1.36
C THR A 361 -22.49 -21.35 0.52
N TYR A 362 -21.46 -21.93 -0.12
CA TYR A 362 -20.52 -21.20 -0.97
C TYR A 362 -20.17 -22.02 -2.21
N GLN A 363 -20.44 -21.46 -3.40
CA GLN A 363 -20.07 -22.06 -4.67
C GLN A 363 -18.73 -21.50 -5.14
N PHE A 364 -17.67 -22.28 -4.97
CA PHE A 364 -16.33 -21.93 -5.42
C PHE A 364 -16.26 -21.84 -6.95
N GLY A 365 -15.68 -20.75 -7.48
CA GLY A 365 -15.49 -20.56 -8.92
C GLY A 365 -16.68 -19.96 -9.68
N MET A 366 -17.77 -19.59 -9.00
CA MET A 366 -18.88 -18.83 -9.60
C MET A 366 -18.70 -17.32 -9.28
N PRO A 367 -18.93 -16.41 -10.23
CA PRO A 367 -19.05 -14.98 -9.93
C PRO A 367 -20.20 -14.73 -8.95
N ASN A 368 -20.07 -13.73 -8.07
CA ASN A 368 -21.14 -13.35 -7.14
C ASN A 368 -22.47 -13.12 -7.89
N GLY A 369 -23.51 -13.86 -7.51
CA GLY A 369 -24.86 -13.73 -8.09
C GLY A 369 -25.29 -14.80 -9.10
N ALA A 370 -24.39 -15.71 -9.51
CA ALA A 370 -24.78 -16.83 -10.37
C ALA A 370 -25.47 -17.94 -9.55
N THR A 371 -26.80 -18.04 -9.63
CA THR A 371 -27.52 -19.25 -9.23
C THR A 371 -27.62 -20.20 -10.42
N ARG A 372 -27.37 -21.50 -10.22
CA ARG A 372 -27.78 -22.49 -11.23
C ARG A 372 -29.31 -22.44 -11.33
N SER A 373 -29.84 -21.99 -12.46
CA SER A 373 -31.21 -22.30 -12.83
C SER A 373 -31.29 -23.82 -12.98
N GLY A 374 -31.81 -24.49 -11.96
CA GLY A 374 -32.19 -25.90 -12.10
C GLY A 374 -33.30 -25.99 -13.13
N SER A 375 -32.97 -26.36 -14.37
CA SER A 375 -33.97 -26.68 -15.38
C SER A 375 -34.72 -27.92 -14.90
N LEU A 376 -35.92 -27.73 -14.35
CA LEU A 376 -36.87 -28.81 -14.07
C LEU A 376 -37.38 -29.33 -15.42
N HIS A 377 -36.84 -30.44 -15.89
CA HIS A 377 -37.44 -31.16 -17.01
C HIS A 377 -38.57 -32.03 -16.48
N THR A 378 -39.80 -31.61 -16.78
CA THR A 378 -41.01 -32.44 -16.61
C THR A 378 -41.14 -33.35 -17.82
N HIS A 379 -41.17 -34.67 -17.61
CA HIS A 379 -41.60 -35.61 -18.63
C HIS A 379 -43.00 -36.13 -18.27
N ARG A 380 -43.90 -36.15 -19.25
CA ARG A 380 -45.16 -36.91 -19.15
C ARG A 380 -44.94 -38.30 -19.72
N ASP A 381 -45.45 -39.30 -19.03
CA ASP A 381 -45.49 -40.66 -19.54
C ASP A 381 -46.68 -40.87 -20.48
N GLU A 382 -46.72 -42.03 -21.15
CA GLU A 382 -47.77 -42.39 -22.11
C GLU A 382 -49.16 -42.59 -21.48
N ARG A 383 -49.27 -42.46 -20.15
CA ARG A 383 -50.55 -42.45 -19.40
C ARG A 383 -50.90 -41.06 -18.84
N GLY A 384 -50.12 -40.04 -19.17
CA GLY A 384 -50.41 -38.64 -18.89
C GLY A 384 -49.98 -38.13 -17.51
N GLN A 385 -49.25 -38.91 -16.71
CA GLN A 385 -48.74 -38.44 -15.41
C GLN A 385 -47.40 -37.72 -15.57
N THR A 386 -47.24 -36.59 -14.87
CA THR A 386 -46.06 -35.73 -14.98
C THR A 386 -45.11 -36.02 -13.82
N HIS A 387 -43.87 -36.40 -14.12
CA HIS A 387 -42.84 -36.66 -13.10
C HIS A 387 -41.73 -35.60 -13.16
N ILE A 388 -41.28 -35.18 -11.98
CA ILE A 388 -40.20 -34.21 -11.77
C ILE A 388 -39.01 -34.96 -11.17
N HIS A 389 -37.86 -34.96 -11.85
CA HIS A 389 -36.63 -35.56 -11.34
C HIS A 389 -35.53 -34.50 -11.15
N SER A 390 -34.94 -34.46 -9.96
CA SER A 390 -33.66 -33.79 -9.67
C SER A 390 -32.56 -34.84 -9.55
N HIS A 391 -31.51 -34.78 -10.37
CA HIS A 391 -30.36 -35.68 -10.24
C HIS A 391 -29.34 -35.11 -9.25
N GLY A 392 -29.22 -35.76 -8.08
CA GLY A 392 -28.06 -35.67 -7.19
C GLY A 392 -27.42 -37.05 -7.06
N HIS A 393 -26.13 -37.18 -7.34
CA HIS A 393 -25.38 -38.43 -7.20
C HIS A 393 -24.98 -38.67 -5.75
N ASP A 394 -25.56 -39.70 -5.11
CA ASP A 394 -25.08 -40.27 -3.85
C ASP A 394 -24.37 -41.62 -4.12
N HIS A 395 -23.10 -41.73 -3.71
CA HIS A 395 -22.37 -42.99 -3.67
C HIS A 395 -22.46 -43.60 -2.26
N HIS A 396 -23.13 -44.75 -2.14
CA HIS A 396 -23.06 -45.63 -0.96
C HIS A 396 -22.19 -46.85 -1.28
N GLY A 397 -21.13 -47.04 -0.48
CA GLY A 397 -20.37 -48.29 -0.36
C GLY A 397 -20.51 -48.84 1.06
N HIS A 398 -21.03 -50.06 1.18
CA HIS A 398 -21.14 -50.83 2.43
C HIS A 398 -19.81 -51.50 2.80
N SER A 399 -19.44 -51.53 4.09
CA SER A 399 -18.99 -52.75 4.78
C SER A 399 -19.01 -52.59 6.31
N HIS A 400 -19.16 -53.73 6.98
CA HIS A 400 -19.62 -53.97 8.35
C HIS A 400 -18.75 -53.47 9.50
N THR A 401 -19.38 -53.12 10.64
CA THR A 401 -19.25 -53.88 11.91
C THR A 401 -20.32 -53.45 12.93
N LYS A 402 -20.95 -54.45 13.56
CA LYS A 402 -21.89 -54.35 14.68
C LYS A 402 -21.13 -54.09 15.98
N ARG A 403 -21.53 -53.10 16.78
CA ARG A 403 -21.81 -53.17 18.24
C ARG A 403 -21.87 -51.78 18.88
N GLU A 404 -22.70 -51.69 19.91
CA GLU A 404 -22.68 -50.70 21.01
C GLU A 404 -23.44 -49.38 20.81
N LEU A 405 -24.76 -49.46 20.99
CA LEU A 405 -25.56 -48.42 21.64
C LEU A 405 -26.47 -49.12 22.65
N GLU A 406 -26.12 -49.07 23.94
CA GLU A 406 -27.12 -49.15 25.00
C GLU A 406 -26.59 -48.54 26.30
N ASN A 407 -27.44 -47.70 26.89
CA ASN A 407 -27.42 -47.21 28.27
C ASN A 407 -26.47 -46.04 28.59
N PHE A 408 -27.04 -44.85 28.78
CA PHE A 408 -27.34 -44.33 30.12
C PHE A 408 -27.93 -42.91 30.02
N LYS A 409 -29.25 -42.79 30.25
CA LYS A 409 -29.89 -41.59 30.80
C LYS A 409 -30.37 -41.95 32.20
N ASN A 410 -30.31 -40.96 33.08
CA ASN A 410 -30.67 -40.94 34.51
C ASN A 410 -29.52 -41.35 35.44
N ASP A 411 -28.93 -40.37 36.14
CA ASP A 411 -29.49 -40.04 37.45
C ASP A 411 -29.14 -38.62 37.90
N ARG A 412 -30.07 -38.02 38.63
CA ARG A 412 -29.94 -36.72 39.29
C ARG A 412 -29.25 -36.92 40.65
N ARG A 413 -28.65 -35.83 41.13
CA ARG A 413 -28.54 -35.36 42.52
C ARG A 413 -27.14 -35.45 43.18
N HIS A 414 -26.78 -34.27 43.68
CA HIS A 414 -25.96 -33.98 44.87
C HIS A 414 -24.45 -34.21 44.74
N ARG A 415 -23.71 -33.09 44.73
CA ARG A 415 -22.97 -32.66 45.93
C ARG A 415 -22.42 -31.24 45.81
N THR A 416 -22.72 -30.51 46.86
CA THR A 416 -22.24 -29.19 47.28
C THR A 416 -20.76 -29.19 47.65
N SER A 417 -20.13 -28.04 47.36
CA SER A 417 -19.07 -27.34 48.11
C SER A 417 -17.90 -28.13 48.73
N LYS A 418 -16.67 -27.75 48.34
CA LYS A 418 -15.64 -27.33 49.30
C LYS A 418 -14.51 -26.53 48.64
N ARG A 419 -14.25 -25.38 49.27
CA ARG A 419 -13.10 -24.45 49.15
C ARG A 419 -11.78 -25.11 49.57
N LEU A 420 -10.70 -24.34 49.31
CA LEU A 420 -9.33 -24.33 49.88
C LEU A 420 -8.31 -24.83 48.85
N LYS A 421 -7.24 -24.12 48.51
CA LYS A 421 -6.54 -22.98 49.11
C LYS A 421 -5.83 -22.19 48.01
#